data_AF-A0AAW0U0S5-F1
#
_entry.id   AF-A0AAW0U0S5-F1
#
_cell.length_a   1.000
_cell.length_b   1.000
_cell.length_c   1.000
_cell.angle_alpha   90.00
_cell.angle_beta   90.00
_cell.angle_gamma   90.00
#
_symmetry.space_group_name_H-M   'P 1'
#
loop_
_entity.id
_entity.type
_entity.pdbx_description
1 polymer ?
#
loop_
_entity_poly.entity_id
_entity_poly.type
_entity_poly.pdbx_seq_one_letter_code
_entity_poly.pdbx_strand_id
1 'polypeptide(L)'
;MASLLSLRDYGSESESELEDAEELVQHLKPIESAHTVGKDLQLVVSPEVTSTKELDDRRHIDPSEKELKYNPKYDELFAPVLGPEALHSRYHEVTRNSLAGHVETAHFNDFEFESQRRTFTTYGYAVDPSISGHPEDGRRYIGDVSSAKKTSGHHCI
;
A
#
# COMPACT_ATOMS: atom_id res chain seq x y z
N MET A 1 -51.00 38.70 -26.37
CA MET A 1 -51.80 37.76 -25.55
C MET A 1 -51.01 37.47 -24.30
N ALA A 2 -51.49 37.97 -23.17
CA ALA A 2 -50.86 37.85 -21.87
C ALA A 2 -51.18 36.50 -21.22
N SER A 3 -50.23 35.93 -20.48
CA SER A 3 -50.51 35.06 -19.34
C SER A 3 -49.34 35.10 -18.36
N LEU A 4 -49.39 36.10 -17.48
CA LEU A 4 -48.65 36.12 -16.22
C LEU A 4 -49.16 34.95 -15.37
N LEU A 5 -48.35 33.91 -15.19
CA LEU A 5 -48.66 32.86 -14.23
C LEU A 5 -48.44 33.40 -12.81
N SER A 6 -49.54 33.39 -12.09
CA SER A 6 -49.79 33.68 -10.68
C SER A 6 -48.70 33.16 -9.74
N LEU A 7 -47.89 34.09 -9.22
CA LEU A 7 -47.08 33.91 -8.03
C LEU A 7 -48.04 33.71 -6.84
N ARG A 8 -48.00 32.53 -6.23
CA ARG A 8 -48.74 32.23 -5.00
C ARG A 8 -47.95 32.79 -3.82
N ASP A 9 -48.41 33.90 -3.26
CA ASP A 9 -48.00 34.34 -1.93
C ASP A 9 -48.56 33.37 -0.88
N TYR A 10 -47.69 32.62 -0.23
CA TYR A 10 -48.01 31.91 1.00
C TYR A 10 -47.50 32.76 2.16
N GLY A 11 -48.41 33.53 2.74
CA GLY A 11 -48.18 34.24 4.00
C GLY A 11 -48.03 33.26 5.15
N SER A 12 -46.85 33.26 5.77
CA SER A 12 -46.65 32.74 7.12
C SER A 12 -46.23 33.93 7.98
N GLU A 13 -47.22 34.51 8.63
CA GLU A 13 -47.08 35.60 9.59
C GLU A 13 -46.60 35.01 10.92
N SER A 14 -45.29 35.09 11.16
CA SER A 14 -44.71 34.99 12.50
C SER A 14 -44.10 36.35 12.82
N GLU A 15 -44.81 37.13 13.65
CA GLU A 15 -44.28 38.34 14.27
C GLU A 15 -43.12 37.95 15.19
N SER A 16 -41.90 38.06 14.67
CA SER A 16 -40.67 38.15 15.46
C SER A 16 -39.96 39.43 15.04
N GLU A 17 -39.66 40.27 16.03
CA GLU A 17 -39.08 41.60 15.94
C GLU A 17 -38.01 41.71 14.84
N LEU A 18 -38.27 42.59 13.86
CA LEU A 18 -37.51 42.76 12.62
C LEU A 18 -36.20 43.52 12.81
N GLU A 19 -35.40 43.16 13.81
CA GLU A 19 -34.06 43.74 13.98
C GLU A 19 -32.99 42.96 13.19
N ASP A 20 -33.25 41.70 12.82
CA ASP A 20 -32.28 40.81 12.16
C ASP A 20 -32.68 40.35 10.73
N ALA A 21 -33.73 40.94 10.15
CA ALA A 21 -34.18 40.59 8.79
C ALA A 21 -33.07 40.80 7.74
N GLU A 22 -32.16 41.73 8.00
CA GLU A 22 -30.99 41.98 7.18
C GLU A 22 -29.97 40.82 7.22
N GLU A 23 -29.82 40.14 8.36
CA GLU A 23 -28.83 39.06 8.57
C GLU A 23 -29.26 37.76 7.88
N LEU A 24 -30.56 37.45 7.89
CA LEU A 24 -31.11 36.27 7.21
C LEU A 24 -30.97 36.34 5.69
N VAL A 25 -30.92 37.54 5.09
CA VAL A 25 -30.77 37.74 3.64
C VAL A 25 -29.34 38.10 3.21
N GLN A 26 -28.37 38.17 4.13
CA GLN A 26 -26.97 38.50 3.82
C GLN A 26 -26.35 37.56 2.77
N HIS A 27 -26.68 36.27 2.80
CA HIS A 27 -26.18 35.28 1.84
C HIS A 27 -26.75 35.44 0.42
N LEU A 28 -27.82 36.22 0.25
CA LEU A 28 -28.42 36.58 -1.04
C LEU A 28 -27.88 37.89 -1.60
N LYS A 29 -27.25 38.72 -0.76
CA LYS A 29 -26.60 39.97 -1.19
C LYS A 29 -25.31 39.60 -1.96
N PRO A 30 -25.06 40.20 -3.14
CA PRO A 30 -23.82 39.97 -3.87
C PRO A 30 -22.62 40.28 -2.98
N ILE A 31 -21.66 39.36 -2.92
CA ILE A 31 -20.47 39.55 -2.08
C ILE A 31 -19.72 40.79 -2.57
N GLU A 32 -19.46 41.73 -1.66
CA GLU A 32 -18.74 42.95 -2.01
C GLU A 32 -17.33 42.62 -2.49
N SER A 33 -17.02 43.04 -3.72
CA SER A 33 -15.78 42.65 -4.41
C SER A 33 -14.49 43.22 -3.78
N ALA A 34 -14.62 44.00 -2.71
CA ALA A 34 -13.52 44.53 -1.90
C ALA A 34 -13.04 43.53 -0.82
N HIS A 35 -13.89 42.58 -0.41
CA HIS A 35 -13.59 41.57 0.62
C HIS A 35 -13.56 40.14 0.07
N THR A 36 -13.69 39.97 -1.25
CA THR A 36 -13.62 38.66 -1.90
C THR A 36 -12.16 38.20 -2.05
N VAL A 37 -11.77 37.20 -1.26
CA VAL A 37 -10.50 36.47 -1.45
C VAL A 37 -10.42 35.78 -2.81
N GLY A 38 -11.55 35.64 -3.52
CA GLY A 38 -11.64 35.05 -4.86
C GLY A 38 -10.85 35.77 -5.96
N LYS A 39 -10.52 37.06 -5.80
CA LYS A 39 -9.65 37.79 -6.75
C LYS A 39 -8.17 37.48 -6.55
N ASP A 40 -7.76 37.22 -5.31
CA ASP A 40 -6.38 36.88 -4.94
C ASP A 40 -6.11 35.37 -5.02
N LEU A 41 -7.17 34.55 -4.98
CA LEU A 41 -7.13 33.12 -5.27
C LEU A 41 -6.97 32.91 -6.78
N GLN A 42 -5.74 33.02 -7.25
CA GLN A 42 -5.36 32.57 -8.58
C GLN A 42 -5.52 31.04 -8.65
N LEU A 43 -6.70 30.59 -9.08
CA LEU A 43 -7.02 29.19 -9.28
C LEU A 43 -6.23 28.67 -10.49
N VAL A 44 -5.06 28.11 -10.25
CA VAL A 44 -4.30 27.38 -11.27
C VAL A 44 -4.96 26.03 -11.47
N VAL A 45 -5.92 25.97 -12.40
CA VAL A 45 -6.73 24.77 -12.70
C VAL A 45 -5.87 23.60 -13.22
N SER A 46 -4.71 23.91 -13.82
CA SER A 46 -3.77 22.90 -14.31
C SER A 46 -2.34 23.39 -14.08
N PRO A 47 -1.68 23.02 -12.98
CA PRO A 47 -0.25 23.27 -12.82
C PRO A 47 0.54 22.54 -13.92
N GLU A 48 1.69 23.09 -14.28
CA GLU A 48 2.62 22.45 -15.21
C GLU A 48 3.20 21.21 -14.54
N VAL A 49 2.73 20.03 -14.96
CA VAL A 49 3.23 18.75 -14.47
C VAL A 49 4.40 18.35 -15.36
N THR A 50 5.62 18.50 -14.85
CA THR A 50 6.79 17.90 -15.49
C THR A 50 6.66 16.39 -15.45
N SER A 51 7.14 15.71 -16.49
CA SER A 51 7.06 14.26 -16.52
C SER A 51 7.96 13.68 -15.43
N THR A 52 7.45 12.75 -14.62
CA THR A 52 8.22 12.12 -13.52
C THR A 52 9.47 11.36 -14.01
N LYS A 53 9.57 11.10 -15.32
CA LYS A 53 10.73 10.49 -15.97
C LYS A 53 11.99 11.36 -15.92
N GLU A 54 11.86 12.67 -15.72
CA GLU A 54 13.01 13.57 -15.58
C GLU A 54 13.58 13.59 -14.15
N LEU A 55 12.86 13.01 -13.19
CA LEU A 55 13.26 12.96 -11.77
C LEU A 55 13.99 11.65 -11.42
N ASP A 56 13.75 10.58 -12.18
CA ASP A 56 14.40 9.29 -11.99
C ASP A 56 14.91 8.74 -13.33
N ASP A 57 16.23 8.75 -13.51
CA ASP A 57 16.92 8.20 -14.68
C ASP A 57 16.91 6.66 -14.71
N ARG A 58 16.40 6.01 -13.66
CA ARG A 58 16.37 4.55 -13.57
C ARG A 58 15.41 3.94 -14.58
N ARG A 59 15.77 2.76 -15.06
CA ARG A 59 14.88 1.95 -15.87
C ARG A 59 13.88 1.23 -14.97
N HIS A 60 12.60 1.48 -15.21
CA HIS A 60 11.52 0.81 -14.51
C HIS A 60 11.26 -0.58 -15.12
N ILE A 61 11.15 -1.58 -14.25
CA ILE A 61 10.81 -2.97 -14.59
C ILE A 61 9.36 -3.21 -14.15
N ASP A 62 8.61 -4.01 -14.91
CA ASP A 62 7.27 -4.42 -14.50
C ASP A 62 7.38 -5.44 -13.36
N PRO A 63 6.77 -5.19 -12.18
CA PRO A 63 6.80 -6.14 -11.05
C PRO A 63 6.11 -7.48 -11.34
N SER A 64 5.29 -7.56 -12.40
CA SER A 64 4.58 -8.79 -12.78
C SER A 64 5.43 -9.73 -13.66
N GLU A 65 6.49 -9.20 -14.28
CA GLU A 65 7.35 -9.95 -15.19
C GLU A 65 8.34 -10.84 -14.42
N LYS A 66 8.40 -12.13 -14.76
CA LYS A 66 9.23 -13.12 -14.05
C LYS A 66 10.55 -13.44 -14.74
N GLU A 67 10.68 -13.09 -16.02
CA GLU A 67 11.84 -13.41 -16.85
C GLU A 67 12.40 -12.13 -17.46
N LEU A 68 13.67 -11.83 -17.18
CA LEU A 68 14.36 -10.66 -17.72
C LEU A 68 15.37 -11.06 -18.78
N LYS A 69 15.38 -10.35 -19.90
CA LYS A 69 16.28 -10.62 -21.05
C LYS A 69 17.66 -9.96 -20.93
N TYR A 70 17.86 -9.19 -19.87
CA TYR A 70 19.09 -8.46 -19.59
C TYR A 70 19.39 -8.53 -18.10
N ASN A 71 20.61 -8.16 -17.71
CA ASN A 71 21.01 -8.11 -16.30
C ASN A 71 20.76 -6.69 -15.75
N PRO A 72 19.67 -6.44 -15.00
CA PRO A 72 19.40 -5.14 -14.41
C PRO A 72 20.37 -4.84 -13.26
N LYS A 73 20.43 -3.57 -12.86
CA LYS A 73 21.13 -3.18 -11.63
C LYS A 73 20.30 -3.52 -10.40
N TYR A 74 20.96 -3.68 -9.25
CA TYR A 74 20.30 -3.92 -7.96
C TYR A 74 19.24 -2.85 -7.65
N ASP A 75 19.59 -1.57 -7.83
CA ASP A 75 18.71 -0.44 -7.54
C ASP A 75 17.44 -0.39 -8.42
N GLU A 76 17.48 -1.01 -9.59
CA GLU A 76 16.36 -1.09 -10.53
C GLU A 76 15.47 -2.29 -10.23
N LEU A 77 16.08 -3.44 -9.89
CA LEU A 77 15.36 -4.70 -9.65
C LEU A 77 14.65 -4.73 -8.29
N PHE A 78 15.27 -4.17 -7.25
CA PHE A 78 14.74 -4.16 -5.88
C PHE A 78 14.06 -2.83 -5.53
N ALA A 79 13.74 -2.01 -6.52
CA ALA A 79 12.97 -0.79 -6.32
C ALA A 79 11.55 -1.13 -5.79
N PRO A 80 11.07 -0.48 -4.72
CA PRO A 80 9.73 -0.73 -4.21
C PRO A 80 8.66 -0.20 -5.17
N VAL A 81 7.52 -0.90 -5.23
CA VAL A 81 6.36 -0.42 -6.00
C VAL A 81 5.76 0.79 -5.27
N LEU A 82 5.68 1.91 -5.98
CA LEU A 82 5.14 3.16 -5.44
C LEU A 82 3.61 3.18 -5.55
N GLY A 83 2.95 3.63 -4.49
CA GLY A 83 1.50 3.80 -4.43
C GLY A 83 0.89 3.22 -3.16
N PRO A 84 -0.38 3.53 -2.86
CA PRO A 84 -1.09 2.89 -1.76
C PRO A 84 -1.32 1.41 -2.07
N GLU A 85 -1.10 0.56 -1.07
CA GLU A 85 -1.46 -0.86 -1.18
C GLU A 85 -2.99 -0.99 -1.26
N ALA A 86 -3.44 -1.86 -2.17
CA ALA A 86 -4.86 -2.12 -2.31
C ALA A 86 -5.40 -2.92 -1.12
N LEU A 87 -6.49 -2.44 -0.52
CA LEU A 87 -7.09 -3.01 0.70
C LEU A 87 -7.76 -4.36 0.41
N HIS A 88 -7.00 -5.44 0.48
CA HIS A 88 -7.49 -6.80 0.28
C HIS A 88 -7.48 -7.61 1.59
N SER A 89 -8.16 -8.76 1.60
CA SER A 89 -8.04 -9.72 2.70
C SER A 89 -6.62 -10.27 2.78
N ARG A 90 -6.13 -10.63 3.99
CA ARG A 90 -4.82 -11.29 4.21
C ARG A 90 -4.54 -12.49 3.30
N TYR A 91 -5.59 -13.18 2.84
CA TYR A 91 -5.45 -14.29 1.91
C TYR A 91 -4.85 -13.89 0.54
N HIS A 92 -5.06 -12.64 0.11
CA HIS A 92 -4.58 -12.10 -1.16
C HIS A 92 -3.23 -11.36 -1.04
N GLU A 93 -2.75 -11.13 0.18
CA GLU A 93 -1.47 -10.46 0.46
C GLU A 93 -0.26 -11.34 0.11
N VAL A 94 -0.43 -12.67 0.20
CA VAL A 94 0.65 -13.64 -0.03
C VAL A 94 0.84 -13.91 -1.53
N THR A 95 2.08 -13.77 -2.00
CA THR A 95 2.48 -14.18 -3.34
C THR A 95 2.40 -15.70 -3.48
N ARG A 96 1.48 -16.20 -4.31
CA ARG A 96 1.20 -17.64 -4.44
C ARG A 96 1.19 -18.10 -5.89
N ASN A 97 1.76 -19.27 -6.12
CA ASN A 97 1.69 -19.99 -7.41
C ASN A 97 0.62 -21.09 -7.38
N SER A 98 0.33 -21.61 -6.18
CA SER A 98 -0.72 -22.61 -5.92
C SER A 98 -1.80 -22.02 -4.99
N LEU A 99 -2.89 -22.76 -4.77
CA LEU A 99 -3.95 -22.33 -3.85
C LEU A 99 -3.46 -22.18 -2.40
N ALA A 100 -2.45 -22.97 -2.01
CA ALA A 100 -1.94 -23.05 -0.65
C ALA A 100 -0.64 -22.24 -0.42
N GLY A 101 0.01 -21.73 -1.48
CA GLY A 101 1.24 -20.96 -1.34
C GLY A 101 2.14 -20.95 -2.58
N HIS A 102 3.40 -20.60 -2.39
CA HIS A 102 4.41 -20.60 -3.44
C HIS A 102 5.19 -21.94 -3.45
N VAL A 103 5.38 -22.51 -4.63
CA VAL A 103 6.14 -23.76 -4.81
C VAL A 103 7.10 -23.53 -5.96
N GLU A 104 8.39 -23.70 -5.67
CA GLU A 104 9.49 -23.62 -6.61
C GLU A 104 10.40 -24.85 -6.46
N THR A 105 11.11 -25.19 -7.53
CA THR A 105 12.08 -26.29 -7.50
C THR A 105 13.37 -25.82 -6.85
N ALA A 106 13.70 -26.38 -5.70
CA ALA A 106 14.96 -26.13 -5.01
C ALA A 106 15.95 -27.29 -5.19
N HIS A 107 17.24 -26.97 -5.21
CA HIS A 107 18.31 -27.95 -5.28
C HIS A 107 19.03 -28.04 -3.93
N PHE A 108 18.80 -29.14 -3.22
CA PHE A 108 19.45 -29.44 -1.94
C PHE A 108 20.38 -30.64 -2.07
N ASN A 109 21.36 -30.72 -1.19
CA ASN A 109 22.15 -31.93 -1.00
C ASN A 109 21.32 -32.96 -0.24
N ASP A 110 21.18 -34.17 -0.79
CA ASP A 110 20.38 -35.27 -0.21
C ASP A 110 20.80 -35.58 1.23
N PHE A 111 22.11 -35.56 1.51
CA PHE A 111 22.65 -35.84 2.83
C PHE A 111 22.24 -34.79 3.87
N GLU A 112 22.34 -33.50 3.50
CA GLU A 112 21.99 -32.40 4.41
C GLU A 112 20.49 -32.38 4.69
N PHE A 113 19.68 -32.58 3.66
CA PHE A 113 18.23 -32.64 3.82
C PHE A 113 17.82 -33.77 4.78
N GLU A 114 18.32 -34.99 4.56
CA GLU A 114 17.94 -36.13 5.39
C GLU A 114 18.53 -36.03 6.80
N SER A 115 19.74 -35.50 6.97
CA SER A 115 20.33 -35.24 8.29
C SER A 115 19.49 -34.23 9.08
N GLN A 116 19.09 -33.11 8.48
CA GLN A 116 18.24 -32.12 9.15
C GLN A 116 16.85 -32.69 9.46
N ARG A 117 16.27 -33.47 8.54
CA ARG A 117 14.98 -34.15 8.74
C ARG A 117 15.02 -35.13 9.92
N ARG A 118 16.08 -35.93 10.04
CA ARG A 118 16.29 -36.87 11.16
C ARG A 118 16.55 -36.14 12.48
N THR A 119 17.31 -35.04 12.43
CA THR A 119 17.58 -34.18 13.59
C THR A 119 16.29 -33.59 14.12
N PHE A 120 15.42 -33.08 13.25
CA PHE A 120 14.10 -32.57 13.65
C PHE A 120 13.23 -33.65 14.27
N THR A 121 13.20 -34.84 13.67
CA THR A 121 12.37 -35.95 14.15
C THR A 121 12.87 -36.50 15.50
N THR A 122 14.18 -36.51 15.73
CA THR A 122 14.80 -37.08 16.93
C THR A 122 14.87 -36.07 18.09
N TYR A 123 15.30 -34.85 17.80
CA TYR A 123 15.60 -33.83 18.81
C TYR A 123 14.58 -32.68 18.84
N GLY A 124 13.70 -32.57 17.84
CA GLY A 124 12.67 -31.52 17.79
C GLY A 124 13.18 -30.17 17.31
N TYR A 125 14.40 -30.09 16.78
CA TYR A 125 14.95 -28.87 16.18
C TYR A 125 15.70 -29.16 14.87
N ALA A 126 15.78 -28.16 13.99
CA ALA A 126 16.57 -28.19 12.77
C ALA A 126 16.93 -26.76 12.34
N VAL A 127 17.82 -26.63 11.35
CA VAL A 127 18.12 -25.36 10.70
C VAL A 127 16.96 -24.95 9.78
N ASP A 128 16.62 -23.67 9.77
CA ASP A 128 15.58 -23.07 8.93
C ASP A 128 16.02 -23.07 7.45
N PRO A 129 15.30 -23.77 6.54
CA PRO A 129 15.64 -23.79 5.12
C PRO A 129 15.07 -22.60 4.34
N SER A 130 14.41 -21.63 4.98
CA SER A 130 13.81 -20.48 4.30
C SER A 130 14.85 -19.52 3.71
N ILE A 131 14.49 -18.92 2.57
CA ILE A 131 15.30 -17.93 1.85
C ILE A 131 14.49 -16.62 1.84
N SER A 132 14.86 -15.68 2.70
CA SER A 132 14.18 -14.39 2.87
C SER A 132 15.04 -13.19 2.43
N GLY A 133 16.29 -13.45 2.02
CA GLY A 133 17.27 -12.41 1.73
C GLY A 133 17.81 -11.75 3.01
N HIS A 134 17.51 -12.33 4.18
CA HIS A 134 17.98 -11.83 5.47
C HIS A 134 19.38 -12.40 5.75
N PRO A 135 20.31 -11.62 6.35
CA PRO A 135 21.68 -12.08 6.61
C PRO A 135 21.80 -13.30 7.55
N GLU A 136 20.74 -13.62 8.28
CA GLU A 136 20.66 -14.77 9.21
C GLU A 136 19.99 -16.01 8.60
N ASP A 137 19.63 -15.96 7.31
CA ASP A 137 19.09 -17.12 6.60
C ASP A 137 20.11 -18.28 6.63
N GLY A 138 19.63 -19.50 6.88
CA GLY A 138 20.47 -20.71 7.01
C GLY A 138 21.25 -20.83 8.33
N ARG A 139 21.11 -19.89 9.28
CA ARG A 139 21.73 -19.98 10.63
C ARG A 139 20.72 -20.09 11.76
N ARG A 140 19.47 -19.73 11.49
CA ARG A 140 18.39 -19.80 12.45
C ARG A 140 17.96 -21.24 12.69
N TYR A 141 17.80 -21.62 13.96
CA TYR A 141 17.15 -22.89 14.31
C TYR A 141 15.64 -22.70 14.46
N ILE A 142 14.88 -23.69 14.01
CA ILE A 142 13.43 -23.82 14.13
C ILE A 142 13.08 -25.04 14.99
N GLY A 143 11.91 -25.01 15.64
CA GLY A 143 11.48 -26.02 16.62
C GLY A 143 11.90 -25.67 18.05
N ASP A 144 12.42 -26.64 18.80
CA ASP A 144 12.88 -26.44 20.17
C ASP A 144 14.29 -25.82 20.23
N VAL A 145 14.35 -24.49 20.16
CA VAL A 145 15.59 -23.70 20.27
C VAL A 145 16.31 -23.91 21.61
N SER A 146 15.60 -24.31 22.68
CA SER A 146 16.22 -24.53 23.98
C SER A 146 17.07 -25.79 23.98
N SER A 147 16.58 -26.86 23.33
CA SER A 147 17.32 -28.11 23.14
C SER A 147 18.52 -27.92 22.21
N ALA A 148 18.37 -27.16 21.13
CA ALA A 148 19.47 -26.82 20.22
C ALA A 148 20.65 -26.16 20.94
N LYS A 149 20.39 -25.22 21.87
CA LYS A 149 21.43 -24.56 22.68
C LYS A 149 22.09 -25.52 23.68
N LYS A 150 21.33 -26.46 24.25
CA LYS A 150 21.86 -27.46 25.20
C LYS A 150 22.78 -28.47 24.51
N THR A 151 22.45 -28.90 23.30
CA THR A 151 23.21 -29.89 22.53
C THR A 151 24.26 -29.24 21.61
N SER A 152 24.51 -27.93 21.75
CA SER A 152 25.44 -27.16 20.92
C SER A 152 25.22 -27.35 19.41
N GLY A 153 23.96 -27.52 18.98
CA GLY A 153 23.61 -27.72 17.57
C GLY A 153 24.12 -29.02 16.96
N HIS A 154 24.27 -30.11 17.73
CA HIS A 154 24.59 -31.41 17.14
C HIS A 154 23.48 -31.88 16.19
N HIS A 155 23.91 -32.50 15.10
CA HIS A 155 23.03 -33.06 14.07
C HIS A 155 23.05 -34.58 14.16
N CYS A 156 21.91 -35.22 13.87
CA CYS A 156 21.82 -36.66 13.71
C CYS A 156 22.41 -37.03 12.33
N ILE A 157 23.52 -37.76 12.35
CA ILE A 157 24.21 -38.30 11.16
C ILE A 157 23.77 -39.75 10.97
#